data_AF-A0AAU4CI47-F1
#
_entry.id   AF-A0AAU4CI47-F1
#
_cell.length_a   1.000
_cell.length_b   1.000
_cell.length_c   1.000
_cell.angle_alpha   90.00
_cell.angle_beta   90.00
_cell.angle_gamma   90.00
#
_symmetry.space_group_name_H-M   'P 1'
#
loop_
_entity.id
_entity.type
_entity.pdbx_description
1 polymer ?
#
loop_
_entity_poly.entity_id
_entity_poly.type
_entity_poly.pdbx_seq_one_letter_code
_entity_poly.pdbx_strand_id
1 'polypeptide(L)'
;MSSENSTLRVRVTAEDADTLRALLREVRPDVGGGVRRSEDGTFGIDAYVSPEQAEALDREGVVVTVHDDATATGRARQSEVGEGDRFAPEDAVPHGLALKATRT
;
A
#
# COMPACT_ATOMS: atom_id res chain seq x y z
N MET A 1 18.85 5.18 -1.51
CA MET A 1 17.72 4.27 -1.76
C MET A 1 16.95 4.87 -2.92
N SER A 2 16.95 4.21 -4.07
CA SER A 2 16.24 4.72 -5.24
C SER A 2 14.74 4.70 -4.96
N SER A 3 14.07 5.83 -5.17
CA SER A 3 12.60 5.97 -5.13
C SER A 3 11.88 5.05 -6.14
N GLU A 4 12.63 4.48 -7.08
CA GLU A 4 12.16 3.56 -8.13
C GLU A 4 11.50 2.27 -7.59
N ASN A 5 11.74 1.90 -6.31
CA ASN A 5 11.15 0.71 -5.69
C ASN A 5 10.19 1.01 -4.53
N SER A 6 9.73 2.26 -4.37
CA SER A 6 8.68 2.58 -3.39
C SER A 6 7.29 2.47 -4.02
N THR A 7 6.36 1.97 -3.24
CA THR A 7 4.94 1.89 -3.57
C THR A 7 4.21 2.88 -2.67
N LEU A 8 3.58 3.86 -3.28
CA LEU A 8 2.76 4.85 -2.61
C LEU A 8 1.31 4.36 -2.57
N ARG A 9 0.64 4.52 -1.44
CA ARG A 9 -0.82 4.49 -1.40
C ARG A 9 -1.32 5.90 -1.70
N VAL A 10 -2.06 6.04 -2.78
CA VAL A 10 -2.62 7.33 -3.22
C VAL A 10 -4.13 7.26 -3.29
N ARG A 11 -4.78 8.40 -3.10
CA ARG A 11 -6.18 8.62 -3.45
C ARG A 11 -6.26 9.23 -4.82
N VAL A 12 -6.84 8.52 -5.76
CA VAL A 12 -7.19 9.05 -7.08
C VAL A 12 -8.62 9.56 -7.00
N THR A 13 -8.85 10.83 -7.31
CA THR A 13 -10.17 11.47 -7.32
C THR A 13 -10.45 12.05 -8.69
N ALA A 14 -11.45 11.52 -9.38
CA ALA A 14 -11.93 12.05 -10.65
C ALA A 14 -13.14 12.96 -10.43
N GLU A 15 -13.32 13.94 -11.32
CA GLU A 15 -14.46 14.85 -11.30
C GLU A 15 -15.82 14.12 -11.49
N ASP A 16 -15.82 13.02 -12.23
CA ASP A 16 -17.01 12.20 -12.48
C ASP A 16 -16.69 10.70 -12.66
N ALA A 17 -17.76 9.90 -12.75
CA ALA A 17 -17.66 8.45 -12.83
C ALA A 17 -17.09 7.95 -14.17
N ASP A 18 -17.32 8.67 -15.27
CA ASP A 18 -16.87 8.25 -16.60
C ASP A 18 -15.38 8.53 -16.77
N THR A 19 -14.90 9.67 -16.25
CA THR A 19 -13.48 10.01 -16.13
C THR A 19 -12.74 8.97 -15.30
N LEU A 20 -13.28 8.58 -14.12
CA LEU A 20 -12.67 7.51 -13.32
C LEU A 20 -12.63 6.17 -14.06
N ARG A 21 -13.72 5.78 -14.73
CA ARG A 21 -13.78 4.51 -15.49
C ARG A 21 -12.80 4.49 -16.65
N ALA A 22 -12.67 5.60 -17.38
CA ALA A 22 -11.72 5.73 -18.48
C ALA A 22 -10.29 5.55 -17.96
N LEU A 23 -9.93 6.26 -16.89
CA LEU A 23 -8.64 6.17 -16.23
C LEU A 23 -8.29 4.74 -15.81
N LEU A 24 -9.21 4.05 -15.12
CA LEU A 24 -8.98 2.68 -14.64
C LEU A 24 -8.82 1.67 -15.80
N ARG A 25 -9.47 1.90 -16.93
CA ARG A 25 -9.34 1.04 -18.12
C ARG A 25 -8.03 1.26 -18.85
N GLU A 26 -7.57 2.51 -18.92
CA GLU A 26 -6.35 2.94 -19.57
C GLU A 26 -5.10 2.49 -18.78
N VAL A 27 -5.01 2.90 -17.52
CA VAL A 27 -3.79 2.75 -16.72
C VAL A 27 -3.75 1.41 -15.97
N ARG A 28 -4.92 0.88 -15.59
CA ARG A 28 -5.08 -0.35 -14.80
C ARG A 28 -4.16 -0.41 -13.55
N PRO A 29 -4.19 0.61 -12.68
CA PRO A 29 -3.40 0.57 -11.44
C PRO A 29 -3.88 -0.55 -10.52
N ASP A 30 -3.03 -0.97 -9.59
CA ASP A 30 -3.44 -1.82 -8.48
C ASP A 30 -4.31 -0.98 -7.52
N VAL A 31 -5.51 -1.46 -7.19
CA VAL A 31 -6.52 -0.68 -6.48
C VAL A 31 -6.93 -1.32 -5.16
N GLY A 32 -7.11 -0.49 -4.15
CA GLY A 32 -7.57 -0.88 -2.82
C GLY A 32 -9.01 -0.48 -2.56
N GLY A 33 -9.81 -1.44 -2.07
CA GLY A 33 -11.19 -1.18 -1.63
C GLY A 33 -12.15 -0.85 -2.76
N GLY A 34 -13.23 -0.14 -2.43
CA GLY A 34 -14.28 0.26 -3.37
C GLY A 34 -14.24 1.74 -3.73
N VAL A 35 -14.81 2.08 -4.90
CA VAL A 35 -15.05 3.46 -5.32
C VAL A 35 -15.97 4.16 -4.31
N ARG A 36 -15.59 5.38 -3.91
CA ARG A 36 -16.41 6.23 -3.04
C ARG A 36 -16.80 7.50 -3.80
N ARG A 37 -18.08 7.83 -3.73
CA ARG A 37 -18.63 9.09 -4.26
C ARG A 37 -18.64 10.13 -3.16
N SER A 38 -18.20 11.34 -3.47
CA SER A 38 -18.28 12.51 -2.60
C SER A 38 -19.59 13.28 -2.84
N GLU A 39 -19.97 14.13 -1.88
CA GLU A 39 -21.19 14.95 -1.96
C GLU A 39 -21.15 15.97 -3.10
N ASP A 40 -19.95 16.44 -3.45
CA ASP A 40 -19.68 17.35 -4.58
C ASP A 40 -19.78 16.67 -5.95
N GLY A 41 -20.04 15.36 -6.00
CA GLY A 41 -20.18 14.60 -7.23
C GLY A 41 -18.90 13.92 -7.72
N THR A 42 -17.75 14.17 -7.09
CA THR A 42 -16.48 13.52 -7.44
C THR A 42 -16.45 12.05 -7.01
N PHE A 43 -15.58 11.27 -7.67
CA PHE A 43 -15.42 9.84 -7.41
C PHE A 43 -13.97 9.53 -7.11
N GLY A 44 -13.71 8.81 -6.02
CA GLY A 44 -12.36 8.43 -5.67
C GLY A 44 -12.16 6.97 -5.30
N ILE A 45 -10.95 6.49 -5.54
CA ILE A 45 -10.47 5.14 -5.23
C ILE A 45 -9.04 5.21 -4.72
N ASP A 46 -8.66 4.25 -3.88
CA ASP A 46 -7.28 4.14 -3.43
C ASP A 46 -6.49 3.29 -4.43
N ALA A 47 -5.29 3.70 -4.77
CA ALA A 47 -4.41 2.99 -5.69
C ALA A 47 -3.00 2.84 -5.09
N TYR A 48 -2.31 1.76 -5.48
CA TYR A 48 -0.94 1.46 -5.09
C TYR A 48 -0.06 1.56 -6.32
N VAL A 49 0.81 2.57 -6.34
CA VAL A 49 1.56 2.95 -7.54
C VAL A 49 2.98 3.39 -7.18
N SER A 50 3.89 3.34 -8.15
CA SER A 50 5.20 4.01 -8.01
C SER A 50 5.03 5.54 -8.00
N PRO A 51 6.04 6.30 -7.54
CA PRO A 51 6.02 7.76 -7.60
C PRO A 51 5.79 8.31 -9.01
N GLU A 52 6.45 7.73 -10.02
CA GLU A 52 6.32 8.13 -11.43
C GLU A 52 4.91 7.90 -11.96
N GLN A 53 4.28 6.78 -11.60
CA GLN A 53 2.90 6.50 -11.94
C GLN A 53 1.93 7.44 -11.21
N ALA A 54 2.22 7.84 -9.97
CA ALA A 54 1.40 8.82 -9.24
C ALA A 54 1.40 10.17 -9.95
N GLU A 55 2.56 10.63 -10.44
CA GLU A 55 2.67 11.85 -11.24
C GLU A 55 1.91 11.73 -12.57
N ALA A 56 2.02 10.59 -13.27
CA ALA A 56 1.33 10.37 -14.54
C ALA A 56 -0.21 10.24 -14.40
N LEU A 57 -0.70 9.92 -13.21
CA LEU A 57 -2.14 9.85 -12.91
C LEU A 57 -2.75 11.24 -12.67
N ASP A 58 -1.94 12.23 -12.27
CA ASP A 58 -2.40 13.60 -12.04
C ASP A 58 -2.54 14.33 -13.38
N ARG A 59 -3.78 14.60 -13.78
CA ARG A 59 -4.13 15.14 -15.11
C ARG A 59 -5.47 15.86 -15.07
N GLU A 60 -5.85 16.49 -16.18
CA GLU A 60 -7.16 17.15 -16.28
C GLU A 60 -8.31 16.21 -15.88
N GLY A 61 -9.18 16.67 -14.99
CA GLY A 61 -10.30 15.90 -14.44
C GLY A 61 -9.94 14.88 -13.36
N VAL A 62 -8.66 14.72 -13.00
CA VAL A 62 -8.16 13.73 -12.02
C VAL A 62 -7.12 14.33 -11.10
N VAL A 63 -7.37 14.28 -9.79
CA VAL A 63 -6.42 14.71 -8.75
C VAL A 63 -5.90 13.51 -7.98
N VAL A 64 -4.58 13.50 -7.71
CA VAL A 64 -3.92 12.46 -6.92
C VAL A 64 -3.44 13.03 -5.59
N THR A 65 -3.89 12.43 -4.49
CA THR A 65 -3.42 12.76 -3.13
C THR A 65 -2.64 11.60 -2.55
N VAL A 66 -1.36 11.78 -2.26
CA VAL A 66 -0.54 10.75 -1.60
C VAL A 66 -0.97 10.61 -0.13
N HIS A 67 -1.29 9.39 0.31
CA HIS A 67 -1.63 9.10 1.70
C HIS A 67 -0.42 8.64 2.50
N ASP A 68 0.31 7.64 2.01
CA ASP A 68 1.48 7.08 2.69
C ASP A 68 2.42 6.36 1.71
N ASP A 69 3.66 6.15 2.14
CA ASP A 69 4.58 5.17 1.54
C ASP A 69 4.25 3.79 2.12
N ALA A 70 3.53 3.00 1.33
CA ALA A 70 3.08 1.68 1.71
C ALA A 70 4.25 0.73 1.90
N THR A 71 5.35 0.90 1.16
CA THR A 71 6.56 0.09 1.30
C THR A 71 7.27 0.40 2.62
N ALA A 72 7.42 1.67 2.99
CA ALA A 72 8.00 2.06 4.27
C ALA A 72 7.12 1.58 5.44
N THR A 73 5.81 1.74 5.32
CA THR A 73 4.83 1.27 6.32
C THR A 73 4.90 -0.25 6.48
N GLY A 74 4.97 -0.99 5.37
CA GLY A 74 5.10 -2.45 5.37
C GLY A 74 6.39 -2.92 6.05
N ARG A 75 7.53 -2.31 5.73
CA ARG A 75 8.82 -2.62 6.37
C ARG A 75 8.81 -2.34 7.87
N ALA A 76 8.21 -1.22 8.29
CA ALA A 76 8.08 -0.90 9.71
C ALA A 76 7.27 -1.98 10.43
N ARG A 77 6.12 -2.40 9.88
CA ARG A 77 5.30 -3.46 10.48
C ARG A 77 5.97 -4.83 10.47
N GLN A 78 6.73 -5.15 9.43
CA GLN A 78 7.50 -6.39 9.39
C GLN A 78 8.55 -6.47 10.51
N SER A 79 9.11 -5.33 10.94
CA SER A 79 10.03 -5.31 12.08
C SER A 79 9.37 -5.61 13.44
N GLU A 80 8.04 -5.50 13.52
CA GLU A 80 7.27 -5.79 14.75
C GLU A 80 7.04 -7.30 14.94
N VAL A 81 6.98 -8.05 13.85
CA VAL A 81 6.80 -9.50 13.85
C VAL A 81 8.19 -10.13 13.68
N GLY A 82 8.84 -10.51 14.78
CA GLY A 82 10.21 -11.04 14.75
C GLY A 82 10.42 -12.16 13.70
N GLU A 83 11.68 -12.40 13.31
CA GLU A 83 12.10 -13.26 12.19
C GLU A 83 11.83 -14.78 12.37
N GLY A 84 10.90 -15.16 13.23
CA GLY A 84 10.61 -16.56 13.57
C GLY A 84 10.12 -17.36 12.37
N ASP A 85 10.88 -18.39 11.99
CA ASP A 85 10.47 -19.37 11.00
C ASP A 85 9.63 -20.48 11.66
N ARG A 86 8.33 -20.51 11.35
CA ARG A 86 7.38 -21.52 11.86
C ARG A 86 7.61 -22.92 11.28
N PHE A 87 8.46 -23.05 10.27
CA PHE A 87 8.84 -24.31 9.64
C PHE A 87 10.26 -24.74 9.99
N ALA A 88 10.94 -24.01 10.89
CA ALA A 88 12.19 -24.48 11.45
C ALA A 88 11.99 -25.86 12.12
N PRO A 89 12.98 -26.75 12.05
CA PRO A 89 12.97 -28.04 12.76
C PRO A 89 12.57 -27.86 14.23
N GLU A 90 11.86 -28.82 14.82
CA GLU A 90 11.36 -28.72 16.22
C GLU A 90 12.48 -28.48 17.24
N ASP A 91 13.70 -28.87 16.88
CA ASP A 91 14.96 -28.77 17.61
C ASP A 91 15.78 -27.49 17.29
N ALA A 92 15.30 -26.65 16.38
CA ALA A 92 15.88 -25.33 16.13
C ALA A 92 15.60 -24.40 17.32
N VAL A 93 16.60 -24.27 18.20
CA VAL A 93 16.54 -23.35 19.34
C VAL A 93 16.43 -21.91 18.82
N PRO A 94 15.35 -21.18 19.12
CA PRO A 94 15.23 -19.78 18.72
C PRO A 94 16.33 -18.97 19.42
N HIS A 95 17.28 -18.44 18.66
CA HIS A 95 18.32 -17.56 19.19
C HIS A 95 17.85 -16.10 19.18
N GLY A 96 16.96 -15.78 20.12
CA GLY A 96 16.47 -14.44 20.41
C GLY A 96 15.83 -14.45 21.80
N LEU A 97 16.01 -13.40 22.60
CA LEU A 97 15.80 -13.33 24.06
C LEU A 97 14.34 -13.54 24.55
N ALA A 98 13.70 -14.64 24.19
CA ALA A 98 12.56 -15.18 24.92
C ALA A 98 13.08 -16.25 25.88
N LEU A 99 13.61 -15.82 27.02
CA LEU A 99 13.84 -16.70 28.17
C LEU A 99 12.49 -17.31 28.59
N LYS A 100 12.17 -18.49 28.06
CA LYS A 100 11.07 -19.30 28.58
C LYS A 100 11.57 -20.08 29.80
N ALA A 101 11.71 -19.38 30.92
CA ALA A 101 12.02 -20.03 32.19
C ALA A 101 10.87 -20.99 32.55
N THR A 102 11.13 -22.29 32.47
CA THR A 102 10.21 -23.32 32.97
C THR A 102 10.82 -23.95 34.22
N ARG A 103 10.20 -23.61 35.36
CA ARG A 103 10.15 -24.24 36.69
C ARG A 103 11.23 -25.25 37.12
N THR A 104 11.75 -25.03 38.33
CA THR A 104 11.90 -26.07 39.36
C THR A 104 11.10 -25.65 40.59
#